data_AF-A0A519GWW4-F1
#
_entry.id   AF-A0A519GWW4-F1
#
_cell.length_a   1.000
_cell.length_b   1.000
_cell.length_c   1.000
_cell.angle_alpha   90.00
_cell.angle_beta   90.00
_cell.angle_gamma   90.00
#
_symmetry.space_group_name_H-M   'P 1'
#
loop_
_entity.id
_entity.type
_entity.pdbx_description
1 polymer ?
#
loop_
_entity_poly.entity_id
_entity_poly.type
_entity_poly.pdbx_seq_one_letter_code
_entity_poly.pdbx_strand_id
1 'polypeptide(L)' 'VAVLFVGRQGVKGGESRVFDADGPAGQRFTMTKPWTTLLLDDARVIHETTPIQPITAGERGWRDTLVITLRSGGFQGP' A
#
# COMPACT_ATOMS: atom_id res chain seq x y z
N VAL A 1 -5.86 -7.75 -5.29
CA VAL A 1 -5.97 -6.98 -4.03
C VAL A 1 -6.31 -5.52 -4.33
N ALA A 2 -7.11 -4.86 -3.50
CA ALA A 2 -7.32 -3.41 -3.55
C ALA A 2 -6.77 -2.77 -2.27
N VAL A 3 -5.89 -1.77 -2.42
CA VAL A 3 -5.38 -0.96 -1.31
C VAL A 3 -5.92 0.46 -1.46
N LEU A 4 -6.78 0.85 -0.53
CA LEU A 4 -7.39 2.17 -0.51
C LEU A 4 -6.66 3.03 0.53
N PHE A 5 -6.22 4.21 0.10
CA PHE A 5 -5.63 5.19 0.98
C PHE A 5 -6.74 5.99 1.66
N VAL A 6 -6.87 5.86 2.99
CA VAL A 6 -7.89 6.57 3.76
C VAL A 6 -7.36 7.94 4.18
N GLY A 7 -6.16 7.99 4.74
CA GLY A 7 -5.55 9.23 5.18
C GLY A 7 -4.13 9.05 5.73
N ARG A 8 -3.45 10.17 5.95
CA ARG A 8 -2.19 10.22 6.68
C ARG A 8 -2.07 11.55 7.40
N GLN A 9 -1.35 11.55 8.51
CA GLN A 9 -1.05 12.78 9.24
C GLN A 9 0.35 12.71 9.85
N GLY A 10 1.11 13.79 9.71
CA GLY A 10 2.38 13.98 10.42
C GLY A 10 3.49 12.98 10.07
N VAL A 11 3.39 12.24 8.96
CA VAL A 11 4.39 11.23 8.56
C VAL A 11 4.99 11.46 7.19
N LYS A 12 6.28 11.14 7.03
CA LYS A 12 6.98 10.90 5.76
C LYS A 12 7.13 9.39 5.51
N GLY A 13 7.60 9.00 4.32
CA GLY A 13 7.63 7.60 3.90
C GLY A 13 6.23 7.07 3.55
N GLY A 14 6.00 5.77 3.67
CA GLY A 14 4.75 5.14 3.22
C GLY A 14 4.59 5.16 1.70
N GLU A 15 5.71 5.14 0.98
CA GLU A 15 5.77 5.01 -0.48
C GLU A 15 5.37 3.58 -0.85
N SER A 16 4.38 3.45 -1.74
CA SER A 16 3.99 2.17 -2.32
C SER A 16 4.91 1.82 -3.48
N ARG A 17 5.28 0.55 -3.56
CA ARG A 17 6.10 0.01 -4.63
C ARG A 17 5.41 -1.23 -5.17
N VAL A 18 5.32 -1.31 -6.49
CA VAL A 18 4.69 -2.43 -7.21
C VAL A 18 5.67 -2.88 -8.26
N PHE A 19 5.99 -4.18 -8.25
CA PHE A 19 6.92 -4.80 -9.17
C PHE A 19 6.21 -5.93 -9.90
N ASP A 20 6.60 -6.15 -11.15
CA ASP A 20 6.26 -7.38 -11.86
C ASP A 20 6.86 -8.57 -11.10
N ALA A 21 6.08 -9.64 -10.91
CA ALA A 21 6.56 -10.85 -10.24
C ALA A 21 7.65 -11.57 -11.05
N ASP A 22 7.61 -11.45 -12.38
CA ASP A 22 8.47 -12.20 -13.31
C ASP A 22 9.47 -11.30 -14.06
N GLY A 23 9.61 -10.03 -13.67
CA GLY A 23 10.42 -9.07 -14.41
C GLY A 23 10.96 -7.91 -13.57
N PRO A 24 11.91 -7.12 -14.12
CA PRO A 24 12.55 -6.03 -13.38
C PRO A 24 11.70 -4.74 -13.34
N ALA A 25 10.57 -4.72 -14.05
CA ALA A 25 9.72 -3.54 -14.15
C ALA A 25 9.05 -3.24 -12.80
N GLY A 26 9.02 -1.96 -12.43
CA GLY A 26 8.37 -1.54 -11.21
C GLY A 26 8.02 -0.06 -11.19
N GLN A 27 7.08 0.28 -10.33
CA GLN A 27 6.62 1.65 -10.12
C GLN A 27 6.69 2.00 -8.63
N ARG A 28 6.96 3.28 -8.36
CA ARG A 28 7.02 3.83 -7.01
C ARG A 28 6.21 5.10 -6.95
N PHE A 29 5.36 5.21 -5.95
CA PHE A 29 4.54 6.40 -5.74
C PHE A 29 4.05 6.48 -4.29
N THR A 30 3.75 7.70 -3.84
CA THR A 30 3.14 7.93 -2.54
C THR A 30 1.68 8.35 -2.73
N MET A 31 0.76 7.60 -2.14
CA MET A 31 -0.66 7.97 -2.11
C MET A 31 -0.86 9.11 -1.11
N THR A 32 -1.41 10.23 -1.56
CA THR A 32 -1.56 11.47 -0.76
C THR A 32 -2.99 12.00 -0.69
N LYS A 33 -3.86 11.63 -1.65
CA LYS A 33 -5.26 12.04 -1.67
C LYS A 33 -6.15 10.93 -1.12
N PRO A 34 -7.01 11.18 -0.12
CA PRO A 34 -8.00 10.20 0.36
C PRO A 34 -8.75 9.55 -0.79
N TRP A 35 -9.04 8.26 -0.63
CA TRP A 35 -9.75 7.41 -1.60
C TRP A 35 -8.99 7.13 -2.90
N THR A 36 -7.71 7.53 -3.00
CA THR A 36 -6.81 6.96 -4.01
C THR A 36 -6.80 5.45 -3.81
N THR A 37 -7.03 4.70 -4.90
CA THR A 37 -7.13 3.24 -4.87
C THR A 37 -6.07 2.64 -5.78
N LEU A 38 -5.30 1.71 -5.23
CA LEU A 38 -4.39 0.86 -5.99
C LEU A 38 -5.05 -0.51 -6.18
N LEU A 39 -5.36 -0.85 -7.43
CA LEU A 39 -5.86 -2.17 -7.82
C LEU A 39 -4.69 -3.03 -8.31
N LEU A 40 -4.56 -4.22 -7.74
CA LEU A 40 -3.47 -5.16 -7.99
C LEU A 40 -4.03 -6.50 -8.42
N ASP A 41 -3.46 -7.04 -9.50
CA ASP A 41 -3.56 -8.46 -9.80
C ASP A 41 -2.51 -9.21 -8.96
N ASP A 42 -2.96 -9.78 -7.85
CA ASP A 42 -2.11 -10.35 -6.79
C ASP A 42 -1.26 -11.54 -7.26
N ALA A 43 -1.67 -12.20 -8.35
CA ALA A 43 -0.91 -13.31 -8.93
C ALA A 43 0.26 -12.84 -9.81
N ARG A 44 0.29 -11.57 -10.22
CA ARG A 44 1.22 -11.05 -11.22
C ARG A 44 2.16 -9.98 -10.68
N VAL A 45 1.90 -9.45 -9.50
CA VAL A 45 2.68 -8.36 -8.93
C VAL A 45 3.05 -8.62 -7.49
N ILE A 46 4.23 -8.16 -7.12
CA ILE A 46 4.67 -8.07 -5.74
C ILE A 46 4.55 -6.61 -5.32
N HIS A 47 3.97 -6.35 -4.15
CA HIS A 47 3.82 -5.00 -3.65
C HIS A 47 4.35 -4.84 -2.23
N GLU A 48 4.93 -3.68 -1.94
CA GLU A 48 5.38 -3.30 -0.61
C GLU A 48 5.06 -1.84 -0.30
N THR A 49 5.24 -1.45 0.95
CA THR A 49 5.16 -0.05 1.37
C THR A 49 6.34 0.27 2.28
N THR A 50 7.05 1.35 2.01
CA THR A 50 8.18 1.75 2.84
C THR A 50 7.75 2.12 4.26
N PRO A 51 8.62 1.96 5.26
CA PRO A 51 8.33 2.40 6.63
C PRO A 51 7.88 3.86 6.69
N ILE A 52 6.97 4.18 7.62
CA ILE A 52 6.60 5.55 7.94
C ILE A 52 7.48 6.10 9.07
N GLN A 53 7.70 7.41 9.07
CA GLN A 53 8.40 8.11 10.15
C GLN A 53 7.68 9.43 10.46
N PRO A 54 7.60 9.86 11.74
CA PRO A 54 7.14 11.20 12.06
C PRO A 54 7.94 12.27 11.31
N ILE A 55 7.27 13.34 10.88
CA ILE A 55 7.92 14.50 10.25
C ILE A 55 8.67 15.31 11.31
N THR A 56 8.03 15.52 12.47
CA THR A 56 8.61 16.20 13.63
C THR A 56 9.01 15.15 14.68
N ALA A 57 10.25 15.25 15.19
CA ALA A 57 10.72 14.34 16.24
C ALA A 57 9.91 14.53 17.52
N GLY A 58 9.48 13.43 18.14
CA GLY A 58 8.67 13.44 19.36
C GLY A 58 7.17 13.62 19.13
N GLU A 59 6.72 13.92 17.91
CA GLU A 59 5.29 14.00 17.57
C GLU A 59 4.73 12.66 17.07
N ARG A 60 3.42 12.47 17.23
CA ARG A 60 2.70 11.29 16.70
C ARG A 60 2.37 11.50 15.22
N GLY A 61 2.52 10.44 14.43
CA GLY A 61 2.04 10.40 13.06
C GLY A 61 1.49 9.02 12.69
N TRP A 62 0.64 8.96 11.66
CA TRP A 62 0.01 7.72 11.21
C TRP A 62 -0.34 7.73 9.71
N ARG A 63 -0.66 6.54 9.20
CA ARG A 63 -1.14 6.29 7.84
C ARG A 63 -2.22 5.21 7.89
N ASP A 64 -3.42 5.55 7.43
CA ASP A 64 -4.58 4.68 7.44
C ASP A 64 -4.86 4.13 6.03
N THR A 65 -5.07 2.81 5.95
CA THR A 65 -5.42 2.12 4.70
C THR A 65 -6.47 1.07 4.92
N LEU A 66 -7.35 0.89 3.94
CA LEU A 66 -8.26 -0.25 3.85
C LEU A 66 -7.73 -1.22 2.80
N VAL A 67 -7.53 -2.48 3.17
CA VAL A 67 -7.09 -3.55 2.26
C VAL A 67 -8.24 -4.52 2.03
N ILE A 68 -8.54 -4.79 0.76
CA ILE A 68 -9.56 -5.75 0.34
C ILE A 68 -8.89 -6.82 -0.52
N THR A 69 -9.00 -8.07 -0.09
CA THR A 69 -8.55 -9.22 -0.86
C THR A 69 -9.76 -9.92 -1.48
N LEU A 70 -9.66 -10.24 -2.77
CA LEU A 70 -10.70 -10.94 -3.53
C LEU A 70 -10.12 -12.26 -3.99
N ARG A 71 -10.72 -13.37 -3.56
CA ARG A 71 -10.27 -14.72 -3.88
C ARG A 71 -11.45 -15.56 -4.36
N SER A 72 -11.28 -16.22 -5.49
CA SER A 72 -12.28 -17.16 -6.02
C SER A 72 -12.39 -18.40 -5.13
N GLY A 73 -13.59 -18.98 -5.05
CA GLY A 73 -13.86 -20.25 -4.36
C GLY A 73 -13.92 -20.18 -2.82
N GLY A 74 -13.47 -19.10 -2.20
CA GLY A 74 -13.59 -18.89 -0.75
C GLY A 74 -12.35 -18.24 -0.14
N PHE A 75 -12.40 -18.00 1.16
CA PHE A 75 -11.28 -17.47 1.94
C PHE A 75 -10.07 -18.41 1.89
N GLN A 76 -8.88 -17.85 2.12
CA GLN A 76 -7.66 -18.65 2.30
C GLN A 76 -7.78 -19.43 3.60
N GLY A 77 -7.85 -20.75 3.50
CA GLY A 77 -7.81 -21.66 4.63
C GLY A 77 -6.38 -22.00 5.05
N PRO A 78 -6.21 -22.62 6.23
CA PRO A 78 -4.93 -23.19 6.66
C PRO A 78 -4.41 -24.29 5.72
#